data_AF-A0A849VHZ5-F1
#
_entry.id   AF-A0A849VHZ5-F1
#
_cell.length_a   1.000
_cell.length_b   1.000
_cell.length_c   1.000
_cell.angle_alpha   90.00
_cell.angle_beta   90.00
_cell.angle_gamma   90.00
#
_symmetry.space_group_name_H-M   'P 1'
#
loop_
_entity.id
_entity.type
_entity.pdbx_description
1 polymer ?
#
loop_
_entity_poly.entity_id
_entity_poly.type
_entity_poly.pdbx_seq_one_letter_code
_entity_poly.pdbx_strand_id
1 'polypeptide(L)'
;MTVHMDGIDVKLHRLLLVVLSSDSDGEIAAAISAMRRIMQKHRIDIHTFAAPLLGPPSAVESAQPEHGEEEQCKWQQAAWRCLAEAKPSLLTRGERAFLRNVMRYQREPSEKQKQWLHDLVARVRSFAR
;
A
#
# COMPACT_ATOMS: atom_id res chain seq x y z
N MET A 1 -14.78 10.41 28.18
CA MET A 1 -16.09 9.81 27.85
C MET A 1 -15.84 8.48 27.18
N THR A 2 -15.83 7.39 27.94
CA THR A 2 -15.71 6.02 27.43
C THR A 2 -17.08 5.60 26.90
N VAL A 3 -17.21 5.52 25.58
CA VAL A 3 -18.43 5.02 24.93
C VAL A 3 -18.48 3.51 25.16
N HIS A 4 -19.47 3.01 25.90
CA HIS A 4 -19.76 1.57 25.95
C HIS A 4 -20.13 1.10 24.54
N MET A 5 -19.21 0.39 23.86
CA MET A 5 -19.35 -0.03 22.46
C MET A 5 -19.93 -1.45 22.29
N ASP A 6 -20.14 -2.19 23.39
CA ASP A 6 -20.37 -3.65 23.39
C ASP A 6 -21.55 -4.11 22.52
N GLY A 7 -22.62 -3.31 22.38
CA GLY A 7 -23.80 -3.70 21.58
C GLY A 7 -23.75 -3.30 20.11
N ILE A 8 -22.99 -2.26 19.76
CA ILE A 8 -22.88 -1.76 18.38
C ILE A 8 -21.85 -2.61 17.62
N ASP A 9 -20.75 -2.94 18.30
CA ASP A 9 -19.66 -3.73 17.74
C ASP A 9 -20.14 -5.11 17.30
N VAL A 10 -20.99 -5.77 18.10
CA VAL A 10 -21.58 -7.08 17.75
C VAL A 10 -22.42 -7.01 16.48
N LYS A 11 -23.20 -5.93 16.27
CA LYS A 11 -24.04 -5.78 15.07
C LYS A 11 -23.20 -5.50 13.83
N LEU A 12 -22.22 -4.60 13.95
CA LEU A 12 -21.32 -4.29 12.85
C LEU A 12 -20.45 -5.49 12.48
N HIS A 13 -19.97 -6.25 13.47
CA HIS A 13 -19.21 -7.48 13.25
C HIS A 13 -20.02 -8.54 12.51
N ARG A 14 -21.28 -8.78 12.90
CA ARG A 14 -22.17 -9.72 12.19
C ARG A 14 -22.41 -9.31 10.74
N LEU A 15 -22.64 -8.03 10.48
CA LEU A 15 -22.83 -7.53 9.12
C LEU A 15 -21.55 -7.64 8.28
N LEU A 16 -20.39 -7.40 8.89
CA LEU A 16 -19.10 -7.61 8.24
C LEU A 16 -18.91 -9.09 7.85
N LEU A 17 -19.27 -10.03 8.72
CA LEU A 17 -19.23 -11.45 8.38
C LEU A 17 -20.12 -11.76 7.17
N VAL A 18 -21.35 -11.23 7.11
CA VAL A 18 -22.26 -11.41 5.96
C VAL A 18 -21.64 -10.85 4.66
N VAL A 19 -21.02 -9.67 4.71
CA VAL A 19 -20.34 -9.08 3.54
C VAL A 19 -19.18 -9.95 3.05
N LEU A 20 -18.46 -10.60 3.97
CA LEU A 20 -17.30 -11.42 3.64
C LEU A 20 -17.66 -12.87 3.27
N SER A 21 -18.83 -13.36 3.66
CA SER A 21 -19.21 -14.77 3.51
C SER A 21 -20.31 -15.03 2.47
N SER A 22 -21.01 -14.01 2.00
CA SER A 22 -22.09 -14.16 1.02
C SER A 22 -21.59 -13.94 -0.40
N ASP A 23 -22.00 -14.82 -1.31
CA ASP A 23 -21.78 -14.67 -2.76
C ASP A 23 -22.96 -13.96 -3.46
N SER A 24 -23.99 -13.55 -2.71
CA SER A 24 -25.17 -12.87 -3.24
C SER A 24 -24.97 -11.35 -3.18
N ASP A 25 -24.87 -10.72 -4.35
CA ASP A 25 -24.72 -9.26 -4.48
C ASP A 25 -25.79 -8.48 -3.71
N GLY A 26 -27.02 -8.99 -3.67
CA GLY A 26 -28.13 -8.37 -2.96
C GLY A 26 -27.94 -8.37 -1.43
N GLU A 27 -27.38 -9.45 -0.89
CA GLU A 27 -27.09 -9.56 0.55
C GLU A 27 -25.90 -8.68 0.94
N ILE A 28 -24.84 -8.65 0.11
CA ILE A 28 -23.70 -7.76 0.31
C ILE A 28 -24.16 -6.30 0.32
N ALA A 29 -24.95 -5.88 -0.68
CA ALA A 29 -25.43 -4.51 -0.79
C ALA A 29 -26.34 -4.13 0.39
N ALA A 30 -27.23 -5.04 0.83
CA ALA A 30 -28.09 -4.82 1.98
C ALA A 30 -27.29 -4.69 3.28
N ALA A 31 -26.27 -5.53 3.48
CA ALA A 31 -25.40 -5.51 4.65
C ALA A 31 -24.57 -4.22 4.72
N ILE A 32 -23.96 -3.79 3.60
CA ILE A 32 -23.22 -2.51 3.52
C ILE A 32 -24.14 -1.32 3.84
N SER A 33 -25.37 -1.31 3.29
CA SER A 33 -26.36 -0.27 3.57
C SER A 33 -26.77 -0.24 5.05
N ALA A 34 -26.95 -1.40 5.67
CA ALA A 34 -27.22 -1.51 7.11
C ALA A 34 -26.05 -0.99 7.97
N MET A 35 -24.80 -1.35 7.63
CA MET A 35 -23.60 -0.87 8.32
C MET A 35 -23.51 0.65 8.26
N ARG A 36 -23.66 1.26 7.07
CA ARG A 36 -23.62 2.72 6.90
C ARG A 36 -24.66 3.44 7.76
N ARG A 37 -25.90 2.92 7.83
CA ARG A 37 -26.96 3.51 8.66
C ARG A 37 -26.63 3.47 10.16
N ILE A 38 -26.08 2.36 10.64
CA ILE A 38 -25.66 2.22 12.05
C ILE A 38 -24.52 3.21 12.34
N MET A 39 -23.50 3.26 11.48
CA MET A 39 -22.38 4.18 11.64
C MET A 39 -22.82 5.64 11.65
N GLN A 40 -23.69 6.04 10.72
CA GLN A 40 -24.26 7.40 10.67
C GLN A 40 -25.07 7.75 11.92
N LYS A 41 -25.93 6.82 12.38
CA LYS A 41 -26.73 6.99 13.60
C LYS A 41 -25.85 7.26 14.83
N HIS A 42 -24.68 6.64 14.88
CA HIS A 42 -23.74 6.76 15.99
C HIS A 42 -22.59 7.75 15.73
N ARG A 43 -22.62 8.46 14.58
CA ARG A 43 -21.56 9.38 14.13
C ARG A 43 -20.16 8.74 14.14
N ILE A 44 -20.10 7.44 13.81
CA ILE A 44 -18.85 6.68 13.70
C ILE A 44 -18.33 6.85 12.27
N ASP A 45 -17.10 7.32 12.15
CA ASP A 45 -16.42 7.42 10.87
C ASP A 45 -15.87 6.06 10.41
N ILE A 46 -15.73 5.87 9.09
CA ILE A 46 -15.22 4.62 8.53
C ILE A 46 -13.79 4.32 8.96
N HIS A 47 -12.95 5.34 9.14
CA HIS A 47 -11.60 5.17 9.65
C HIS A 47 -11.61 4.74 11.11
N THR A 48 -12.52 5.28 11.92
CA THR A 48 -12.71 4.85 13.31
C THR A 48 -13.17 3.39 13.40
N PHE A 49 -14.08 2.97 12.52
CA PHE A 49 -14.55 1.59 12.45
C PHE A 49 -13.45 0.61 11.97
N ALA A 50 -12.63 1.03 11.00
CA ALA A 50 -11.55 0.20 10.46
C ALA A 50 -10.33 0.11 11.40
N ALA A 51 -10.12 1.09 12.30
CA ALA A 51 -8.93 1.15 13.14
C ALA A 51 -8.70 -0.14 13.97
N PRO A 52 -9.69 -0.74 14.65
CA PRO A 52 -9.49 -2.01 15.36
C PRO A 52 -9.16 -3.20 14.44
N LEU A 53 -9.70 -3.21 13.21
CA LEU A 53 -9.48 -4.28 12.23
C LEU A 53 -8.08 -4.21 11.60
N LEU A 54 -7.52 -3.01 11.52
CA LEU A 54 -6.17 -2.76 11.04
C LEU A 54 -5.10 -2.98 12.13
N GLY A 55 -5.54 -3.33 13.36
CA GLY A 55 -4.70 -3.34 14.56
C GLY A 55 -4.41 -1.93 15.06
N PRO A 56 -3.73 -1.75 16.22
CA PRO A 56 -3.04 -0.48 16.45
C PRO A 56 -2.23 -0.17 15.17
N PRO A 57 -2.06 1.11 14.75
CA PRO A 57 -0.94 1.39 13.88
C PRO A 57 0.22 0.78 14.65
N SER A 58 0.79 -0.31 14.13
CA SER A 58 1.95 -0.87 14.77
C SER A 58 2.82 0.36 14.96
N ALA A 59 3.24 0.62 16.19
CA ALA A 59 4.58 1.10 16.31
C ALA A 59 5.39 0.05 15.53
N VAL A 60 5.53 0.25 14.21
CA VAL A 60 6.79 0.59 13.59
C VAL A 60 7.26 1.77 14.47
N GLU A 61 7.76 1.52 15.67
CA GLU A 61 9.03 0.81 15.81
C GLU A 61 9.93 1.48 14.80
N SER A 62 10.40 2.64 15.21
CA SER A 62 11.80 3.00 15.13
C SER A 62 12.73 1.94 15.76
N ALA A 63 12.36 0.65 15.81
CA ALA A 63 13.28 -0.36 15.33
C ALA A 63 13.50 -0.02 13.84
N GLN A 64 14.42 0.88 13.50
CA GLN A 64 15.77 0.39 13.20
C GLN A 64 15.74 -1.14 13.18
N PRO A 65 15.45 -1.73 12.02
CA PRO A 65 15.92 -3.07 11.83
C PRO A 65 17.40 -2.94 12.13
N GLU A 66 17.86 -3.61 13.19
CA GLU A 66 19.22 -4.11 13.24
C GLU A 66 19.37 -5.26 12.23
N HIS A 67 18.66 -5.17 11.09
CA HIS A 67 19.29 -5.51 9.83
C HIS A 67 20.59 -4.73 9.89
N GLY A 68 21.69 -5.41 9.59
CA GLY A 68 22.92 -4.69 9.38
C GLY A 68 22.69 -3.57 8.37
N GLU A 69 23.75 -2.86 8.07
CA GLU A 69 23.84 -2.11 6.82
C GLU A 69 23.78 -3.11 5.65
N GLU A 70 22.63 -3.79 5.48
CA GLU A 70 22.20 -4.69 4.42
C GLU A 70 22.03 -3.81 3.21
N GLU A 71 23.18 -3.42 2.67
CA GLU A 71 23.47 -3.43 1.26
C GLU A 71 22.20 -3.22 0.42
N GLN A 72 21.64 -2.00 0.47
CA GLN A 72 20.50 -1.62 -0.37
C GLN A 72 20.75 -2.20 -1.74
N CYS A 73 19.89 -3.13 -2.18
CA CYS A 73 20.26 -4.01 -3.28
C CYS A 73 20.66 -3.15 -4.49
N LYS A 74 21.78 -3.47 -5.15
CA LYS A 74 22.40 -2.63 -6.19
C LYS A 74 21.40 -2.11 -7.24
N TRP A 75 20.37 -2.90 -7.55
CA TRP A 75 19.30 -2.53 -8.47
C TRP A 75 18.32 -1.48 -7.91
N GLN A 76 18.00 -1.47 -6.61
CA GLN A 76 17.18 -0.42 -5.99
C GLN A 76 17.90 0.93 -6.03
N GLN A 77 19.18 0.93 -5.68
CA GLN A 77 20.01 2.14 -5.75
C GLN A 77 20.09 2.68 -7.18
N ALA A 78 20.26 1.81 -8.17
CA ALA A 78 20.29 2.20 -9.58
C ALA A 78 18.95 2.81 -10.05
N ALA A 79 17.83 2.23 -9.64
CA ALA A 79 16.49 2.74 -9.96
C ALA A 79 16.23 4.12 -9.31
N TRP A 80 16.62 4.28 -8.05
CA TRP A 80 16.51 5.55 -7.33
C TRP A 80 17.35 6.64 -7.99
N ARG A 81 18.62 6.36 -8.32
CA ARG A 81 19.50 7.32 -9.02
C ARG A 81 18.93 7.72 -10.37
N CYS A 82 18.36 6.79 -11.14
CA CYS A 82 17.71 7.12 -12.41
C CYS A 82 16.56 8.10 -12.23
N LEU A 83 15.72 7.93 -11.19
CA LEU A 83 14.61 8.85 -10.93
C LEU A 83 15.07 10.22 -10.43
N ALA A 84 16.15 10.27 -9.65
CA ALA A 84 16.68 11.50 -9.09
C ALA A 84 17.45 12.35 -10.12
N GLU A 85 18.27 11.72 -10.96
CA GLU A 85 19.17 12.40 -11.90
C GLU A 85 18.54 12.65 -13.28
N ALA A 86 17.52 11.88 -13.68
CA ALA A 86 16.94 12.03 -15.00
C ALA A 86 16.13 13.33 -15.15
N LYS A 87 16.41 14.08 -16.22
CA LYS A 87 15.56 15.20 -16.65
C LYS A 87 14.12 14.69 -16.91
N PRO A 88 13.08 15.49 -16.61
CA PRO A 88 11.68 15.05 -16.79
C PRO A 88 11.32 14.59 -18.21
N SER A 89 12.02 15.08 -19.23
CA SER A 89 11.85 14.73 -20.64
C SER A 89 12.55 13.45 -21.07
N LEU A 90 13.48 12.92 -20.26
CA LEU A 90 14.31 11.76 -20.62
C LEU A 90 13.64 10.41 -20.35
N LEU A 91 12.69 10.40 -19.41
CA LEU A 91 11.95 9.22 -19.02
C LEU A 91 10.48 9.38 -19.40
N THR A 92 10.01 8.46 -20.23
CA THR A 92 8.59 8.33 -20.53
C THR A 92 7.79 8.08 -19.25
N ARG A 93 6.47 8.31 -19.30
CA ARG A 93 5.57 8.03 -18.17
C ARG A 93 5.64 6.56 -17.74
N GLY A 94 5.75 5.63 -18.69
CA GLY A 94 5.85 4.20 -18.43
C GLY A 94 7.14 3.82 -17.71
N GLU A 95 8.27 4.38 -18.12
CA GLU A 95 9.57 4.12 -17.48
C GLU A 95 9.62 4.68 -16.06
N ARG A 96 9.06 5.87 -15.81
CA ARG A 96 8.93 6.41 -14.44
C ARG A 96 8.05 5.54 -13.55
N ALA A 97 6.94 5.02 -14.09
CA ALA A 97 6.08 4.10 -13.38
C ALA A 97 6.81 2.79 -13.04
N PHE A 98 7.57 2.26 -14.00
CA PHE A 98 8.41 1.08 -13.79
C PHE A 98 9.44 1.28 -12.67
N LEU A 99 10.22 2.36 -12.70
CA LEU A 99 11.25 2.63 -11.69
C LEU A 99 10.64 2.74 -10.28
N ARG A 100 9.49 3.44 -10.15
CA ARG A 100 8.76 3.52 -8.88
C ARG A 100 8.24 2.18 -8.40
N ASN A 101 7.79 1.33 -9.31
CA ASN A 101 7.30 -0.01 -8.97
C ASN A 101 8.44 -0.95 -8.58
N VAL A 102 9.55 -0.96 -9.31
CA VAL A 102 10.74 -1.76 -9.00
C VAL A 102 11.27 -1.42 -7.61
N MET A 103 11.34 -0.14 -7.24
CA MET A 103 11.78 0.27 -5.90
C MET A 103 10.94 -0.31 -4.74
N ARG A 104 9.71 -0.75 -5.01
CA ARG A 104 8.81 -1.35 -4.00
C ARG A 104 8.94 -2.87 -3.92
N TYR A 105 9.73 -3.49 -4.79
CA TYR A 105 9.86 -4.93 -4.80
C TYR A 105 10.61 -5.40 -3.55
N GLN A 106 10.05 -6.40 -2.86
CA GLN A 106 10.70 -7.09 -1.75
C GLN A 106 11.61 -8.24 -2.22
N ARG A 107 11.51 -8.61 -3.49
CA ARG A 107 12.30 -9.67 -4.13
C ARG A 107 13.05 -9.10 -5.32
N GLU A 108 14.11 -9.79 -5.72
CA GLU A 108 14.90 -9.38 -6.87
C GLU A 108 14.03 -9.34 -8.15
N PRO A 109 14.13 -8.27 -8.97
CA PRO A 109 13.44 -8.21 -10.26
C PRO A 109 13.88 -9.38 -11.17
N SER A 110 12.99 -9.79 -12.07
CA SER A 110 13.34 -10.79 -13.09
C SER A 110 14.50 -10.32 -13.98
N GLU A 111 15.24 -11.24 -14.60
CA GLU A 111 16.36 -10.91 -15.49
C GLU A 111 15.98 -9.91 -16.61
N LYS A 112 14.77 -10.06 -17.17
CA LYS A 112 14.25 -9.12 -18.17
C LYS A 112 14.07 -7.71 -17.60
N GLN A 113 13.64 -7.59 -16.35
CA GLN A 113 13.49 -6.30 -15.67
C GLN A 113 14.84 -5.70 -15.27
N LYS A 114 15.81 -6.54 -14.88
CA LYS A 114 17.19 -6.10 -14.62
C LYS A 114 17.85 -5.55 -15.89
N GLN A 115 17.72 -6.26 -17.01
CA GLN A 115 18.22 -5.79 -18.30
C GLN A 115 17.59 -4.44 -18.67
N TRP A 116 16.27 -4.32 -18.51
CA TRP A 116 15.59 -3.07 -18.81
C TRP A 116 16.04 -1.92 -17.89
N LEU A 117 16.24 -2.19 -16.60
CA LEU A 117 16.81 -1.21 -15.67
C LEU A 117 18.22 -0.78 -16.09
N HIS A 118 19.07 -1.73 -16.50
CA HIS A 118 20.41 -1.44 -16.98
C HIS A 118 20.39 -0.53 -18.22
N ASP A 119 19.50 -0.80 -19.17
CA ASP A 119 19.32 0.03 -20.37
C ASP A 119 18.88 1.46 -20.01
N LEU A 120 17.97 1.61 -19.05
CA LEU A 120 17.54 2.92 -18.54
C LEU A 120 18.69 3.67 -17.85
N VAL A 121 19.48 2.98 -17.01
CA VAL A 121 20.66 3.56 -16.33
C VAL A 121 21.68 4.04 -17.36
N ALA A 122 21.99 3.22 -18.37
CA ALA A 122 22.92 3.57 -19.42
C ALA A 122 22.46 4.83 -20.19
N ARG A 123 21.16 4.89 -20.51
CA ARG A 123 20.56 6.05 -21.17
C ARG A 123 20.60 7.30 -20.30
N VAL A 124 20.21 7.23 -19.03
CA VAL A 124 20.28 8.40 -18.14
C VAL A 124 21.71 8.93 -18.03
N ARG A 125 22.69 8.04 -17.89
CA ARG A 125 24.12 8.41 -17.81
C ARG A 125 24.64 9.04 -19.09
N SER A 126 24.18 8.61 -20.27
CA SER A 126 24.64 9.19 -21.54
C SER A 126 24.17 10.63 -21.74
N PHE A 127 23.01 11.00 -21.17
CA PHE A 127 22.45 12.35 -21.27
C PHE A 127 22.78 13.26 -20.07
N ALA A 128 23.41 12.72 -19.02
CA ALA A 128 23.88 13.46 -17.86
C ALA A 128 25.31 14.03 -18.05
N ARG A 129 26.05 13.56 -19.06
CA ARG A 129 27.31 14.16 -19.53
C ARG A 129 27.03 15.32 -20.47
#